data_AF-A0A2D1U6D4-F1
#
_entry.id   AF-A0A2D1U6D4-F1
#
_cell.length_a   1.000
_cell.length_b   1.000
_cell.length_c   1.000
_cell.angle_alpha   90.00
_cell.angle_beta   90.00
_cell.angle_gamma   90.00
#
_symmetry.space_group_name_H-M   'P 1'
#
loop_
_entity.id
_entity.type
_entity.pdbx_description
1 polymer ?
#
loop_
_entity_poly.entity_id
_entity_poly.type
_entity_poly.pdbx_seq_one_letter_code
_entity_poly.pdbx_strand_id
1 'polypeptide(L)'
;MNVGYIKCKIMKKQNSNIYKCLVLILIIFLQSCKQDELENFASKKGASTNVSIKGQTGQIKKDVEVVRIPVEIQLSGSATQAFDAHLELDGDAITNAITGDLLPNTLAMPVESIFIPETVVIPFGSTNAVFDVLVSVSDLEKFYFTSKKVAFALKLSEVTKGNTINEEKNIGIISIDPRGIISATEMHAISIKNGGGGKLEVSGTSNYLPSVASIGIPLDVSLSGVPSRSFTVDVAINSDTVAVLKSKGVIPQNAVMMKTGEFEMPAQVTVDQISSTGKLDLTIPSETLLKYRNNKIALVVQLTGSSKHVVDPVNRTVVLLIDPASIIAANKYTIWLPLLNKPQFNVLNRKFNS
;
A
#
# COMPACT_ATOMS: atom_id res chain seq x y z
N MET A 1 96.89 88.90 37.10
CA MET A 1 95.58 89.40 36.60
C MET A 1 94.92 88.29 35.81
N ASN A 2 93.63 88.08 36.08
CA ASN A 2 92.77 86.96 35.65
C ASN A 2 92.88 86.55 34.17
N VAL A 3 92.79 85.24 33.90
CA VAL A 3 91.69 84.57 33.15
C VAL A 3 91.92 83.05 33.16
N GLY A 4 90.86 82.27 33.42
CA GLY A 4 90.65 80.96 32.80
C GLY A 4 90.77 79.72 33.71
N TYR A 5 89.64 79.09 34.05
CA TYR A 5 89.22 77.85 33.37
C TYR A 5 87.80 77.46 33.79
N ILE A 6 86.87 77.74 32.88
CA ILE A 6 85.52 77.16 32.78
C ILE A 6 85.65 75.87 31.97
N LYS A 7 85.22 74.72 32.51
CA LYS A 7 84.60 73.56 31.82
C LYS A 7 84.81 72.30 32.67
N CYS A 8 83.83 71.94 33.50
CA CYS A 8 83.45 70.54 33.77
C CYS A 8 82.31 70.45 34.81
N LYS A 9 81.16 71.11 34.60
CA LYS A 9 80.04 70.95 35.56
C LYS A 9 78.62 71.06 34.99
N ILE A 10 78.42 70.85 33.69
CA ILE A 10 77.08 70.94 33.06
C ILE A 10 76.61 69.61 32.43
N MET A 11 77.46 68.61 32.23
CA MET A 11 77.05 67.36 31.55
C MET A 11 76.49 66.24 32.44
N LYS A 12 76.32 66.41 33.76
CA LYS A 12 75.82 65.33 34.64
C LYS A 12 74.34 65.44 35.04
N LYS A 13 73.65 66.56 34.75
CA LYS A 13 72.28 66.81 35.23
C LYS A 13 71.18 66.59 34.18
N GLN A 14 71.51 66.47 32.88
CA GLN A 14 70.52 66.23 31.82
C GLN A 14 70.24 64.73 31.54
N ASN A 15 71.12 63.82 31.94
CA ASN A 15 70.92 62.37 31.71
C ASN A 15 70.03 61.67 32.74
N SER A 16 69.66 62.29 33.88
CA SER A 16 68.83 61.59 34.88
C SER A 16 67.32 61.68 34.59
N ASN A 17 66.86 62.74 33.93
CA ASN A 17 65.44 62.95 33.66
C ASN A 17 64.95 62.19 32.41
N ILE A 18 65.82 61.89 31.45
CA ILE A 18 65.45 61.11 30.26
C ILE A 18 65.22 59.63 30.62
N TYR A 19 66.05 59.05 31.49
CA TYR A 19 65.86 57.68 31.96
C TYR A 19 64.60 57.50 32.81
N LYS A 20 64.19 58.53 33.58
CA LYS A 20 62.94 58.48 34.35
C LYS A 20 61.69 58.51 33.46
N CYS A 21 61.70 59.27 32.35
CA CYS A 21 60.61 59.24 31.38
C CYS A 21 60.55 57.92 30.59
N LEU A 22 61.71 57.34 30.24
CA LEU A 22 61.77 56.12 29.43
C LEU A 22 61.34 54.87 30.22
N VAL A 23 61.63 54.82 31.53
CA VAL A 23 61.13 53.78 32.44
C VAL A 23 59.62 53.93 32.70
N LEU A 24 59.10 55.17 32.77
CA LEU A 24 57.66 55.40 32.96
C LEU A 24 56.83 55.01 31.72
N ILE A 25 57.34 55.22 30.51
CA ILE A 25 56.69 54.81 29.26
C ILE A 25 56.69 53.27 29.11
N LEU A 26 57.75 52.59 29.55
CA LEU A 26 57.82 51.12 29.51
C LEU A 26 56.79 50.44 30.45
N ILE A 27 56.46 51.09 31.57
CA ILE A 27 55.46 50.57 32.53
C ILE A 27 54.02 50.71 31.98
N ILE A 28 53.75 51.72 31.14
CA ILE A 28 52.43 51.93 30.54
C ILE A 28 52.16 50.88 29.43
N PHE A 29 53.19 50.44 28.70
CA PHE A 29 53.06 49.37 27.70
C PHE A 29 52.84 47.96 28.31
N LEU A 30 53.21 47.75 29.58
CA LEU A 30 52.99 46.47 30.28
C LEU A 30 51.58 46.31 30.87
N GLN A 31 50.77 47.38 30.94
CA GLN A 31 49.38 47.31 31.40
C GLN A 31 48.34 47.27 30.26
N SER A 32 48.76 47.38 29.00
CA SER A 32 47.86 47.36 27.84
C SER A 32 47.60 45.95 27.25
N CYS A 33 47.99 44.90 27.97
CA CYS A 33 47.55 43.53 27.74
C CYS A 33 46.81 43.02 28.96
N LYS A 34 45.70 43.66 29.34
CA LYS A 34 44.61 42.86 29.87
C LYS A 34 44.05 42.10 28.68
N GLN A 35 44.43 40.83 28.55
CA GLN A 35 43.57 39.88 27.88
C GLN A 35 42.26 39.96 28.65
N ASP A 36 41.28 40.67 28.10
CA ASP A 36 39.90 40.38 28.42
C ASP A 36 39.78 38.87 28.20
N GLU A 37 39.61 38.13 29.30
CA GLU A 37 39.19 36.75 29.22
C GLU A 37 37.90 36.81 28.40
N LEU A 38 38.01 36.46 27.12
CA LEU A 38 36.87 36.20 26.27
C LEU A 38 35.98 35.31 27.12
N GLU A 39 34.84 35.84 27.55
CA GLU A 39 33.87 35.05 28.29
C GLU A 39 33.74 33.76 27.50
N ASN A 40 34.08 32.67 28.17
CA ASN A 40 34.14 31.37 27.57
C ASN A 40 32.69 31.08 27.18
N PHE A 41 32.31 31.40 25.93
CA PHE A 41 31.06 30.99 25.30
C PHE A 41 31.11 29.49 25.05
N ALA A 42 31.54 28.71 26.05
CA ALA A 42 31.22 27.32 26.15
C ALA A 42 29.70 27.29 26.16
N SER A 43 29.10 27.00 24.99
CA SER A 43 27.68 26.74 24.83
C SER A 43 27.27 25.89 26.01
N LYS A 44 26.48 26.49 26.92
CA LYS A 44 26.07 25.85 28.17
C LYS A 44 25.55 24.48 27.78
N LYS A 45 26.28 23.41 28.11
CA LYS A 45 25.95 22.05 27.67
C LYS A 45 24.54 21.79 28.19
N GLY A 46 23.59 21.80 27.27
CA GLY A 46 22.18 21.66 27.61
C GLY A 46 21.97 20.37 28.39
N ALA A 47 21.04 20.39 29.36
CA ALA A 47 20.66 19.18 30.07
C ALA A 47 20.17 18.14 29.04
N SER A 48 20.79 16.96 29.06
CA SER A 48 20.39 15.84 28.20
C SER A 48 18.97 15.41 28.55
N THR A 49 18.14 15.14 27.54
CA THR A 49 16.80 14.59 27.73
C THR A 49 16.73 13.16 27.20
N ASN A 50 15.93 12.33 27.88
CA ASN A 50 15.58 11.01 27.38
C ASN A 50 14.47 11.13 26.33
N VAL A 51 14.67 10.46 25.20
CA VAL A 51 13.77 10.45 24.05
C VAL A 51 13.09 9.09 23.95
N SER A 52 11.79 9.09 23.68
CA SER A 52 10.97 7.88 23.60
C SER A 52 9.89 8.01 22.53
N ILE A 53 9.40 6.88 22.01
CA ILE A 53 8.23 6.86 21.13
C ILE A 53 6.99 6.63 21.99
N LYS A 54 6.06 7.59 21.97
CA LYS A 54 4.79 7.48 22.69
C LYS A 54 3.77 6.65 21.91
N GLY A 55 3.88 6.63 20.58
CA GLY A 55 2.98 5.93 19.66
C GLY A 55 2.05 6.89 18.92
N GLN A 56 0.93 6.37 18.42
CA GLN A 56 -0.07 7.16 17.71
C GLN A 56 -0.61 8.29 18.62
N THR A 57 -0.66 9.51 18.09
CA THR A 57 -1.25 10.68 18.74
C THR A 57 -2.25 11.33 17.81
N GLY A 58 -3.36 11.90 18.30
CA GLY A 58 -4.33 12.57 17.44
C GLY A 58 -5.12 11.66 16.48
N GLN A 59 -5.75 12.28 15.49
CA GLN A 59 -6.66 11.62 14.55
C GLN A 59 -5.93 11.17 13.28
N ILE A 60 -6.17 9.93 12.86
CA ILE A 60 -5.73 9.42 11.55
C ILE A 60 -6.49 10.16 10.46
N LYS A 61 -5.77 10.68 9.46
CA LYS A 61 -6.37 11.37 8.31
C LYS A 61 -6.23 10.51 7.07
N LYS A 62 -7.31 10.38 6.30
CA LYS A 62 -7.32 9.69 5.02
C LYS A 62 -7.52 10.72 3.90
N ASP A 63 -6.58 10.76 2.98
CA ASP A 63 -6.71 11.41 1.67
C ASP A 63 -7.11 10.38 0.61
N VAL A 64 -7.16 10.75 -0.68
CA VAL A 64 -7.58 9.83 -1.76
C VAL A 64 -6.62 8.65 -1.91
N GLU A 65 -5.31 8.87 -1.81
CA GLU A 65 -4.28 7.83 -2.05
C GLU A 65 -3.47 7.45 -0.80
N VAL A 66 -3.54 8.25 0.27
CA VAL A 66 -2.65 8.14 1.43
C VAL A 66 -3.44 8.24 2.74
N VAL A 67 -3.06 7.40 3.69
CA VAL A 67 -3.45 7.47 5.11
C VAL A 67 -2.28 8.05 5.90
N ARG A 68 -2.54 9.11 6.65
CA ARG A 68 -1.58 9.80 7.52
C ARG A 68 -1.86 9.43 8.97
N ILE A 69 -0.86 8.82 9.60
CA ILE A 69 -0.93 8.34 10.96
C ILE A 69 0.00 9.20 11.81
N PRO A 70 -0.53 10.17 12.56
CA PRO A 70 0.29 11.02 13.42
C PRO A 70 0.88 10.22 14.59
N VAL A 71 2.20 10.33 14.77
CA VAL A 71 2.99 9.65 15.81
C VAL A 71 3.79 10.68 16.61
N GLU A 72 3.87 10.48 17.92
CA GLU A 72 4.56 11.39 18.84
C GLU A 72 5.87 10.80 19.37
N ILE A 73 6.94 11.59 19.27
CA ILE A 73 8.16 11.44 20.06
C ILE A 73 7.99 12.26 21.33
N GLN A 74 8.20 11.65 22.48
CA GLN A 74 8.10 12.29 23.79
C GLN A 74 9.48 12.42 24.43
N LEU A 75 9.74 13.59 25.01
CA LEU A 75 10.95 13.88 25.77
C LEU A 75 10.64 13.89 27.27
N SER A 76 11.61 13.49 28.09
CA SER A 76 11.51 13.57 29.56
C SER A 76 11.44 15.00 30.12
N GLY A 77 11.81 15.99 29.32
CA GLY A 77 11.80 17.42 29.62
C GLY A 77 12.05 18.26 28.37
N SER A 78 11.89 19.58 28.47
CA SER A 78 12.05 20.50 27.33
C SER A 78 13.44 20.41 26.68
N ALA A 79 13.47 20.34 25.36
CA ALA A 79 14.70 20.32 24.57
C ALA A 79 15.52 21.60 24.79
N THR A 80 16.75 21.48 25.29
CA THR A 80 17.63 22.63 25.53
C THR A 80 18.33 23.16 24.29
N GLN A 81 18.23 22.43 23.17
CA GLN A 81 18.64 22.84 21.83
C GLN A 81 17.84 22.03 20.81
N ALA A 82 17.67 22.53 19.58
CA ALA A 82 17.05 21.73 18.53
C ALA A 82 17.97 20.56 18.16
N PHE A 83 17.42 19.36 17.98
CA PHE A 83 18.19 18.15 17.64
C PHE A 83 17.38 17.20 16.77
N ASP A 84 18.06 16.16 16.29
CA ASP A 84 17.52 15.21 15.34
C ASP A 84 17.33 13.85 16.01
N ALA A 85 16.16 13.23 15.78
CA ALA A 85 15.87 11.86 16.16
C ALA A 85 15.71 11.01 14.89
N HIS A 86 16.51 9.97 14.77
CA HIS A 86 16.50 9.05 13.64
C HIS A 86 15.54 7.89 13.92
N LEU A 87 14.79 7.50 12.88
CA LEU A 87 13.73 6.51 12.97
C LEU A 87 13.95 5.38 11.97
N GLU A 88 13.62 4.17 12.41
CA GLU A 88 13.64 2.97 11.59
C GLU A 88 12.36 2.14 11.82
N LEU A 89 11.99 1.33 10.84
CA LEU A 89 10.94 0.32 11.00
C LEU A 89 11.52 -0.94 11.63
N ASP A 90 10.82 -1.51 12.61
CA ASP A 90 11.26 -2.73 13.30
C ASP A 90 10.24 -3.87 13.09
N GLY A 91 10.46 -4.67 12.04
CA GLY A 91 9.60 -5.81 11.71
C GLY A 91 9.65 -6.94 12.75
N ASP A 92 10.79 -7.10 13.43
CA ASP A 92 10.99 -8.15 14.42
C ASP A 92 10.21 -7.83 15.70
N ALA A 93 10.20 -6.57 16.14
CA ALA A 93 9.42 -6.14 17.29
C ALA A 93 7.92 -6.45 17.11
N ILE A 94 7.38 -6.26 15.91
CA ILE A 94 5.97 -6.61 15.61
C ILE A 94 5.76 -8.11 15.58
N THR A 95 6.64 -8.85 14.93
CA THR A 95 6.55 -10.31 14.88
C THR A 95 6.58 -10.91 16.28
N ASN A 96 7.45 -10.39 17.15
CA ASN A 96 7.55 -10.78 18.55
C ASN A 96 6.30 -10.38 19.35
N ALA A 97 5.76 -9.17 19.15
CA ALA A 97 4.55 -8.74 19.83
C ALA A 97 3.30 -9.55 19.44
N ILE A 98 3.18 -9.93 18.17
CA ILE A 98 2.10 -10.81 17.69
C ILE A 98 2.27 -12.22 18.25
N THR A 99 3.49 -12.77 18.20
CA THR A 99 3.77 -14.14 18.69
C THR A 99 3.62 -14.24 20.21
N GLY A 100 3.95 -13.16 20.93
CA GLY A 100 3.77 -13.03 22.37
C GLY A 100 2.34 -12.67 22.82
N ASP A 101 1.36 -12.66 21.90
CA ASP A 101 -0.06 -12.35 22.15
C ASP A 101 -0.31 -10.96 22.78
N LEU A 102 0.63 -10.02 22.60
CA LEU A 102 0.45 -8.61 23.01
C LEU A 102 -0.43 -7.84 22.02
N LEU A 103 -0.57 -8.35 20.80
CA LEU A 103 -1.38 -7.78 19.72
C LEU A 103 -2.38 -8.83 19.20
N PRO A 104 -3.44 -9.14 19.97
CA PRO A 104 -4.43 -10.12 19.55
C PRO A 104 -5.15 -9.64 18.29
N ASN A 105 -5.51 -10.59 17.42
CA ASN A 105 -6.24 -10.33 16.17
C ASN A 105 -5.59 -9.26 15.26
N THR A 106 -4.25 -9.26 15.22
CA THR A 106 -3.46 -8.28 14.46
C THR A 106 -2.55 -8.98 13.45
N LEU A 107 -2.34 -8.35 12.30
CA LEU A 107 -1.38 -8.75 11.28
C LEU A 107 -0.23 -7.75 11.21
N ALA A 108 0.96 -8.23 10.89
CA ALA A 108 2.09 -7.35 10.59
C ALA A 108 1.84 -6.66 9.24
N MET A 109 2.01 -5.34 9.22
CA MET A 109 2.03 -4.58 7.98
C MET A 109 3.43 -4.69 7.34
N PRO A 110 3.52 -4.99 6.02
CA PRO A 110 4.80 -5.05 5.33
C PRO A 110 5.52 -3.71 5.39
N VAL A 111 6.83 -3.74 5.62
CA VAL A 111 7.65 -2.53 5.82
C VAL A 111 7.70 -1.66 4.58
N GLU A 112 7.64 -2.26 3.39
CA GLU A 112 7.62 -1.59 2.10
C GLU A 112 6.33 -0.81 1.83
N SER A 113 5.27 -1.07 2.58
CA SER A 113 3.99 -0.35 2.49
C SER A 113 3.93 0.88 3.39
N ILE A 114 4.99 1.17 4.12
CA ILE A 114 5.04 2.21 5.16
C ILE A 114 6.16 3.19 4.83
N PHE A 115 5.82 4.47 4.80
CA PHE A 115 6.77 5.56 4.61
C PHE A 115 6.88 6.36 5.89
N ILE A 116 8.11 6.49 6.39
CA ILE A 116 8.45 7.27 7.57
C ILE A 116 9.51 8.32 7.19
N PRO A 117 9.55 9.47 7.87
CA PRO A 117 10.72 10.34 7.79
C PRO A 117 11.92 9.62 8.43
N GLU A 118 13.07 9.67 7.76
CA GLU A 118 14.34 9.13 8.31
C GLU A 118 14.75 9.88 9.58
N THR A 119 14.46 11.18 9.62
CA THR A 119 14.79 12.06 10.73
C THR A 119 13.61 12.95 11.10
N VAL A 120 13.38 13.10 12.40
CA VAL A 120 12.44 14.07 12.97
C VAL A 120 13.22 15.14 13.73
N VAL A 121 13.03 16.39 13.31
CA VAL A 121 13.64 17.55 13.98
C VAL A 121 12.83 17.90 15.23
N ILE A 122 13.47 17.82 16.40
CA ILE A 122 12.91 18.25 17.68
C ILE A 122 13.26 19.73 17.89
N PRO A 123 12.28 20.66 17.95
CA PRO A 123 12.56 22.07 18.16
C PRO A 123 13.05 22.39 19.58
N PHE A 124 13.83 23.46 19.71
CA PHE A 124 14.20 24.01 21.03
C PHE A 124 12.95 24.34 21.86
N GLY A 125 13.01 24.05 23.16
CA GLY A 125 11.94 24.30 24.13
C GLY A 125 10.79 23.28 24.10
N SER A 126 10.71 22.44 23.07
CA SER A 126 9.64 21.46 22.93
C SER A 126 9.81 20.28 23.90
N THR A 127 8.69 19.71 24.36
CA THR A 127 8.66 18.45 25.15
C THR A 127 8.25 17.24 24.30
N ASN A 128 7.85 17.47 23.05
CA ASN A 128 7.48 16.45 22.10
C ASN A 128 7.67 16.96 20.67
N ALA A 129 7.64 16.03 19.72
CA ALA A 129 7.46 16.31 18.32
C ALA A 129 6.49 15.31 17.72
N VAL A 130 5.68 15.77 16.76
CA VAL A 130 4.72 14.93 16.04
C VAL A 130 5.11 14.89 14.57
N PHE A 131 5.07 13.70 14.00
CA PHE A 131 5.32 13.46 12.58
C PHE A 131 4.28 12.49 12.04
N ASP A 132 4.11 12.49 10.71
CA ASP A 132 3.17 11.60 10.05
C ASP A 132 3.89 10.37 9.50
N VAL A 133 3.38 9.20 9.83
CA VAL A 133 3.66 7.97 9.08
C VAL A 133 2.65 7.88 7.94
N LEU A 134 3.12 7.58 6.73
CA LEU A 134 2.28 7.51 5.54
C LEU A 134 2.14 6.06 5.08
N VAL A 135 0.91 5.67 4.80
CA VAL A 135 0.56 4.36 4.25
C VAL A 135 -0.31 4.59 3.02
N SER A 136 -0.05 3.88 1.92
CA SER A 136 -0.93 3.98 0.75
C SER A 136 -2.29 3.35 1.05
N VAL A 137 -3.36 3.96 0.55
CA VAL A 137 -4.72 3.41 0.74
C VAL A 137 -4.80 1.99 0.16
N SER A 138 -4.24 1.75 -1.03
CA SER A 138 -4.25 0.44 -1.67
C SER A 138 -3.50 -0.64 -0.88
N ASP A 139 -2.43 -0.30 -0.17
CA ASP A 139 -1.75 -1.27 0.71
C ASP A 139 -2.58 -1.58 1.95
N LEU A 140 -3.27 -0.60 2.52
CA LEU A 140 -4.16 -0.81 3.66
C LEU A 140 -5.40 -1.63 3.28
N GLU A 141 -5.94 -1.43 2.08
CA GLU A 141 -7.12 -2.14 1.57
C GLU A 141 -6.92 -3.66 1.49
N LYS A 142 -5.68 -4.12 1.25
CA LYS A 142 -5.34 -5.56 1.24
C LYS A 142 -5.74 -6.29 2.53
N PHE A 143 -5.84 -5.57 3.64
CA PHE A 143 -6.16 -6.12 4.94
C PHE A 143 -7.65 -6.00 5.32
N TYR A 144 -8.44 -5.27 4.55
CA TYR A 144 -9.82 -4.93 4.92
C TYR A 144 -10.75 -6.12 5.12
N PHE A 145 -10.64 -7.14 4.27
CA PHE A 145 -11.47 -8.34 4.35
C PHE A 145 -11.01 -9.34 5.42
N THR A 146 -9.83 -9.16 6.00
CA THR A 146 -9.30 -10.05 7.04
C THR A 146 -10.06 -9.91 8.37
N SER A 147 -10.71 -8.77 8.60
CA SER A 147 -11.31 -8.40 9.90
C SER A 147 -10.28 -8.33 11.05
N LYS A 148 -8.98 -8.26 10.71
CA LYS A 148 -7.87 -8.10 11.64
C LYS A 148 -7.37 -6.66 11.62
N LYS A 149 -6.81 -6.21 12.74
CA LYS A 149 -6.01 -4.98 12.76
C LYS A 149 -4.71 -5.22 12.01
N VAL A 150 -4.05 -4.15 11.59
CA VAL A 150 -2.68 -4.20 11.08
C VAL A 150 -1.78 -3.36 11.98
N ALA A 151 -0.55 -3.80 12.16
CA ALA A 151 0.40 -3.08 13.00
C ALA A 151 1.80 -3.02 12.39
N PHE A 152 2.51 -1.96 12.75
CA PHE A 152 3.93 -1.76 12.45
C PHE A 152 4.63 -1.15 13.66
N ALA A 153 5.93 -1.36 13.79
CA ALA A 153 6.73 -0.78 14.87
C ALA A 153 7.73 0.22 14.30
N LEU A 154 7.88 1.30 15.05
CA LEU A 154 8.90 2.32 14.84
C LEU A 154 9.92 2.18 15.96
N LYS A 155 11.18 2.40 15.63
CA LYS A 155 12.29 2.37 16.58
C LYS A 155 13.12 3.65 16.44
N LEU A 156 13.49 4.23 17.58
CA LEU A 156 14.54 5.25 17.63
C LEU A 156 15.90 4.55 17.44
N SER A 157 16.61 4.88 16.37
CA SER A 157 17.93 4.32 16.10
C SER A 157 19.05 5.21 16.61
N GLU A 158 18.88 6.54 16.52
CA GLU A 158 19.85 7.52 17.00
C GLU A 158 19.16 8.81 17.46
N VAL A 159 19.76 9.50 18.43
CA VAL A 159 19.39 10.87 18.79
C VAL A 159 20.64 11.72 18.91
N THR A 160 20.60 12.93 18.33
CA THR A 160 21.81 13.75 18.22
C THR A 160 21.98 14.72 19.39
N LYS A 161 23.15 15.37 19.43
CA LYS A 161 23.47 16.49 20.33
C LYS A 161 23.41 16.17 21.83
N GLY A 162 23.80 14.94 22.18
CA GLY A 162 24.02 14.50 23.56
C GLY A 162 22.75 14.08 24.32
N ASN A 163 21.63 13.94 23.61
CA ASN A 163 20.43 13.31 24.15
C ASN A 163 20.60 11.79 24.22
N THR A 164 19.71 11.11 24.95
CA THR A 164 19.76 9.65 25.11
C THR A 164 18.43 9.03 24.75
N ILE A 165 18.48 7.82 24.20
CA ILE A 165 17.28 7.02 23.95
C ILE A 165 16.87 6.33 25.25
N ASN A 166 15.57 6.32 25.55
CA ASN A 166 15.04 5.49 26.62
C ASN A 166 14.87 4.06 26.09
N GLU A 167 15.77 3.15 26.45
CA GLU A 167 15.77 1.75 25.97
C GLU A 167 14.49 0.96 26.27
N GLU A 168 13.73 1.33 27.31
CA GLU A 168 12.46 0.67 27.64
C GLU A 168 11.30 1.16 26.76
N LYS A 169 11.46 2.30 26.08
CA LYS A 169 10.41 3.00 25.31
C LYS A 169 10.93 3.51 23.96
N ASN A 170 11.97 2.86 23.43
CA ASN A 170 12.59 3.22 22.15
C ASN A 170 11.80 2.68 20.96
N ILE A 171 10.93 1.69 21.19
CA ILE A 171 10.05 1.09 20.19
C ILE A 171 8.60 1.50 20.45
N GLY A 172 7.94 2.05 19.44
CA GLY A 172 6.51 2.33 19.44
C GLY A 172 5.79 1.42 18.47
N ILE A 173 4.79 0.68 18.97
CA ILE A 173 3.92 -0.17 18.15
C ILE A 173 2.65 0.61 17.81
N ILE A 174 2.37 0.73 16.51
CA ILE A 174 1.16 1.38 16.02
C ILE A 174 0.25 0.29 15.46
N SER A 175 -0.99 0.23 15.94
CA SER A 175 -2.02 -0.71 15.47
C SER A 175 -3.23 0.06 14.97
N ILE A 176 -3.63 -0.21 13.73
CA ILE A 176 -4.74 0.44 13.06
C ILE A 176 -5.76 -0.60 12.57
N ASP A 177 -7.03 -0.23 12.59
CA ASP A 177 -8.10 -1.02 11.99
C ASP A 177 -8.42 -0.45 10.59
N PRO A 178 -8.14 -1.19 9.49
CA PRO A 178 -8.47 -0.73 8.14
C PRO A 178 -9.93 -0.32 7.97
N ARG A 179 -10.88 -0.98 8.66
CA ARG A 179 -12.32 -0.67 8.57
C ARG A 179 -12.73 0.58 9.34
N GLY A 180 -11.94 0.98 10.33
CA GLY A 180 -12.09 2.24 11.02
C GLY A 180 -11.63 3.45 10.19
N ILE A 181 -10.85 3.21 9.14
CA ILE A 181 -10.23 4.26 8.31
C ILE A 181 -10.89 4.32 6.92
N ILE A 182 -11.17 3.17 6.32
CA ILE A 182 -11.74 3.06 4.97
C ILE A 182 -13.19 2.64 5.09
N SER A 183 -14.13 3.46 4.61
CA SER A 183 -15.54 3.07 4.59
C SER A 183 -15.81 2.04 3.49
N ALA A 184 -16.84 1.19 3.67
CA ALA A 184 -17.21 0.18 2.69
C ALA A 184 -17.55 0.75 1.30
N THR A 185 -18.05 2.00 1.25
CA THR A 185 -18.40 2.70 0.00
C THR A 185 -17.20 3.28 -0.73
N GLU A 186 -16.08 3.49 -0.04
CA GLU A 186 -14.84 4.04 -0.60
C GLU A 186 -13.80 2.97 -0.93
N MET A 187 -14.05 1.73 -0.50
CA MET A 187 -13.17 0.60 -0.73
C MET A 187 -13.10 0.22 -2.22
N HIS A 188 -11.88 0.08 -2.72
CA HIS A 188 -11.59 -0.48 -4.04
C HIS A 188 -11.47 -2.00 -3.98
N ALA A 189 -12.58 -2.68 -4.26
CA ALA A 189 -12.63 -4.13 -4.35
C ALA A 189 -12.96 -4.58 -5.77
N ILE A 190 -12.24 -5.59 -6.23
CA ILE A 190 -12.46 -6.23 -7.52
C ILE A 190 -13.34 -7.46 -7.33
N SER A 191 -14.36 -7.58 -8.18
CA SER A 191 -15.32 -8.68 -8.14
C SER A 191 -15.77 -9.11 -9.54
N ILE A 192 -16.40 -10.28 -9.64
CA ILE A 192 -17.12 -10.69 -10.85
C ILE A 192 -18.48 -10.01 -10.84
N LYS A 193 -18.80 -9.27 -11.90
CA LYS A 193 -20.01 -8.45 -11.97
C LYS A 193 -21.27 -9.29 -12.10
N ASN A 194 -21.27 -10.27 -13.00
CA ASN A 194 -22.41 -11.12 -13.27
C ASN A 194 -22.26 -12.47 -12.56
N GLY A 195 -23.04 -12.68 -11.50
CA GLY A 195 -23.07 -13.93 -10.73
C GLY A 195 -21.94 -14.11 -9.71
N GLY A 196 -21.11 -13.10 -9.49
CA GLY A 196 -20.09 -13.11 -8.44
C GLY A 196 -20.68 -13.46 -7.07
N GLY A 197 -19.99 -14.34 -6.34
CA GLY A 197 -20.41 -14.81 -5.01
C GLY A 197 -21.46 -15.92 -5.04
N GLY A 198 -21.92 -16.35 -6.22
CA GLY A 198 -23.03 -17.27 -6.33
C GLY A 198 -23.01 -18.17 -7.56
N LYS A 199 -24.21 -18.67 -7.87
CA LYS A 199 -24.48 -19.52 -9.03
C LYS A 199 -25.17 -18.71 -10.12
N LEU A 200 -24.63 -18.76 -11.33
CA LEU A 200 -25.22 -18.16 -12.52
C LEU A 200 -25.76 -19.26 -13.45
N GLU A 201 -27.09 -19.31 -13.59
CA GLU A 201 -27.78 -20.24 -14.49
C GLU A 201 -27.78 -19.66 -15.91
N VAL A 202 -27.23 -20.41 -16.87
CA VAL A 202 -27.21 -20.06 -18.29
C VAL A 202 -28.13 -21.02 -19.02
N SER A 203 -29.32 -20.57 -19.38
CA SER A 203 -30.38 -21.41 -19.95
C SER A 203 -31.33 -20.58 -20.79
N GLY A 204 -32.09 -21.23 -21.69
CA GLY A 204 -33.03 -20.56 -22.58
C GLY A 204 -32.35 -19.45 -23.37
N THR A 205 -32.72 -18.19 -23.08
CA THR A 205 -32.13 -16.95 -23.64
C THR A 205 -31.48 -16.07 -22.58
N SER A 206 -31.17 -16.61 -21.40
CA SER A 206 -30.71 -15.85 -20.23
C SER A 206 -29.22 -16.01 -19.99
N ASN A 207 -28.57 -14.91 -19.62
CA ASN A 207 -27.16 -14.86 -19.16
C ASN A 207 -26.11 -15.27 -20.20
N TYR A 208 -26.43 -15.13 -21.49
CA TYR A 208 -25.46 -15.24 -22.58
C TYR A 208 -25.90 -14.40 -23.79
N LEU A 209 -24.96 -14.15 -24.70
CA LEU A 209 -25.16 -13.54 -26.00
C LEU A 209 -25.02 -14.63 -27.07
N PRO A 210 -26.05 -14.90 -27.89
CA PRO A 210 -25.97 -15.90 -28.96
C PRO A 210 -25.05 -15.43 -30.09
N SER A 211 -24.32 -16.36 -30.66
CA SER A 211 -23.62 -16.24 -31.93
C SER A 211 -23.90 -17.47 -32.80
N VAL A 212 -23.54 -17.39 -34.08
CA VAL A 212 -23.75 -18.47 -35.05
C VAL A 212 -23.00 -19.74 -34.64
N ALA A 213 -21.76 -19.59 -34.15
CA ALA A 213 -20.86 -20.71 -33.85
C ALA A 213 -20.59 -20.89 -32.34
N SER A 214 -21.13 -20.03 -31.49
CA SER A 214 -20.86 -20.04 -30.06
C SER A 214 -21.93 -19.28 -29.27
N ILE A 215 -21.83 -19.37 -27.94
CA ILE A 215 -22.45 -18.41 -27.03
C ILE A 215 -21.36 -17.69 -26.24
N GLY A 216 -21.56 -16.41 -25.94
CA GLY A 216 -20.69 -15.63 -25.05
C GLY A 216 -21.40 -15.35 -23.73
N ILE A 217 -20.82 -15.73 -22.61
CA ILE A 217 -21.34 -15.42 -21.27
C ILE A 217 -20.56 -14.23 -20.72
N PRO A 218 -21.16 -13.02 -20.64
CA PRO A 218 -20.50 -11.86 -20.09
C PRO A 218 -20.47 -11.95 -18.56
N LEU A 219 -19.29 -12.20 -18.00
CA LEU A 219 -19.07 -12.21 -16.55
C LEU A 219 -18.70 -10.84 -16.04
N ASP A 220 -17.85 -10.13 -16.81
CA ASP A 220 -17.24 -8.85 -16.49
C ASP A 220 -16.52 -8.80 -15.13
N VAL A 221 -15.44 -8.03 -15.08
CA VAL A 221 -14.78 -7.65 -13.83
C VAL A 221 -15.33 -6.30 -13.42
N SER A 222 -15.71 -6.12 -12.16
CA SER A 222 -16.15 -4.83 -11.61
C SER A 222 -15.21 -4.35 -10.50
N LEU A 223 -14.96 -3.05 -10.47
CA LEU A 223 -14.28 -2.32 -9.41
C LEU A 223 -15.30 -1.50 -8.62
N SER A 224 -15.36 -1.68 -7.29
CA SER A 224 -16.07 -0.78 -6.39
C SER A 224 -15.23 0.46 -6.08
N GLY A 225 -15.87 1.51 -5.56
CA GLY A 225 -15.19 2.78 -5.28
C GLY A 225 -14.95 3.61 -6.55
N VAL A 226 -13.99 4.52 -6.50
CA VAL A 226 -13.72 5.46 -7.60
C VAL A 226 -12.69 4.84 -8.56
N PRO A 227 -12.91 4.87 -9.88
CA PRO A 227 -11.91 4.41 -10.85
C PRO A 227 -10.56 5.11 -10.66
N SER A 228 -9.48 4.36 -10.84
CA SER A 228 -8.11 4.85 -10.72
C SER A 228 -7.29 4.44 -11.95
N ARG A 229 -5.95 4.57 -11.91
CA ARG A 229 -5.03 4.04 -12.94
C ARG A 229 -5.37 2.61 -13.37
N SER A 230 -5.06 2.30 -14.63
CA SER A 230 -5.29 0.96 -15.18
C SER A 230 -4.56 -0.12 -14.39
N PHE A 231 -5.16 -1.31 -14.36
CA PHE A 231 -4.63 -2.47 -13.66
C PHE A 231 -5.07 -3.76 -14.37
N THR A 232 -4.46 -4.88 -13.98
CA THR A 232 -4.80 -6.20 -14.49
C THR A 232 -5.40 -7.06 -13.39
N VAL A 233 -6.23 -8.01 -13.81
CA VAL A 233 -6.90 -8.98 -12.93
C VAL A 233 -6.69 -10.37 -13.51
N ASP A 234 -6.16 -11.27 -12.70
CA ASP A 234 -5.89 -12.64 -13.10
C ASP A 234 -7.14 -13.50 -12.88
N VAL A 235 -7.43 -14.35 -13.86
CA VAL A 235 -8.63 -15.19 -13.91
C VAL A 235 -8.22 -16.64 -14.08
N ALA A 236 -8.82 -17.52 -13.28
CA ALA A 236 -8.60 -18.96 -13.35
C ALA A 236 -9.90 -19.74 -13.31
N ILE A 237 -9.81 -20.99 -13.76
CA ILE A 237 -10.86 -21.99 -13.60
C ILE A 237 -10.51 -22.89 -12.42
N ASN A 238 -11.49 -23.16 -11.56
CA ASN A 238 -11.32 -24.07 -10.44
C ASN A 238 -12.05 -25.40 -10.69
N SER A 239 -11.34 -26.34 -11.31
CA SER A 239 -11.86 -27.69 -11.65
C SER A 239 -12.22 -28.53 -10.42
N ASP A 240 -11.49 -28.35 -9.32
CA ASP A 240 -11.59 -29.23 -8.15
C ASP A 240 -12.85 -28.95 -7.33
N THR A 241 -13.47 -27.78 -7.55
CA THR A 241 -14.70 -27.37 -6.84
C THR A 241 -15.95 -28.11 -7.30
N VAL A 242 -16.03 -28.63 -8.53
CA VAL A 242 -17.31 -29.17 -9.05
C VAL A 242 -17.79 -30.36 -8.22
N ALA A 243 -16.89 -31.26 -7.82
CA ALA A 243 -17.22 -32.40 -6.96
C ALA A 243 -17.74 -31.94 -5.58
N VAL A 244 -17.10 -30.93 -4.99
CA VAL A 244 -17.50 -30.34 -3.71
C VAL A 244 -18.86 -29.64 -3.82
N LEU A 245 -19.13 -28.95 -4.93
CA LEU A 245 -20.39 -28.25 -5.16
C LEU A 245 -21.56 -29.22 -5.33
N LYS A 246 -21.33 -30.39 -5.94
CA LYS A 246 -22.32 -31.47 -5.98
C LYS A 246 -22.63 -32.01 -4.60
N SER A 247 -21.61 -32.33 -3.79
CA SER A 247 -21.84 -32.90 -2.45
C SER A 247 -22.56 -31.91 -1.52
N LYS A 248 -22.33 -30.62 -1.70
CA LYS A 248 -23.06 -29.53 -1.01
C LYS A 248 -24.44 -29.22 -1.59
N GLY A 249 -24.85 -29.86 -2.69
CA GLY A 249 -26.14 -29.62 -3.35
C GLY A 249 -26.27 -28.25 -4.05
N VAL A 250 -25.17 -27.53 -4.24
CA VAL A 250 -25.17 -26.22 -4.92
C VAL A 250 -25.45 -26.38 -6.42
N ILE A 251 -24.96 -27.47 -7.00
CA ILE A 251 -25.22 -27.87 -8.39
C ILE A 251 -25.82 -29.28 -8.45
N PRO A 252 -26.59 -29.60 -9.51
CA PRO A 252 -27.19 -30.93 -9.68
C PRO A 252 -26.16 -32.05 -9.75
N GLN A 253 -26.50 -33.24 -9.24
CA GLN A 253 -25.63 -34.42 -9.27
C GLN A 253 -25.24 -34.85 -10.69
N ASN A 254 -26.16 -34.68 -11.64
CA ASN A 254 -25.97 -34.99 -13.05
C ASN A 254 -25.22 -33.89 -13.83
N ALA A 255 -24.83 -32.78 -13.20
CA ALA A 255 -24.04 -31.76 -13.87
C ALA A 255 -22.64 -32.31 -14.21
N VAL A 256 -22.15 -32.09 -15.43
CA VAL A 256 -20.84 -32.56 -15.88
C VAL A 256 -19.86 -31.39 -15.84
N MET A 257 -18.64 -31.63 -15.36
CA MET A 257 -17.59 -30.62 -15.42
C MET A 257 -17.17 -30.41 -16.88
N MET A 258 -17.17 -29.15 -17.33
CA MET A 258 -16.62 -28.80 -18.64
C MET A 258 -15.09 -28.92 -18.63
N LYS A 259 -14.52 -29.48 -19.70
CA LYS A 259 -13.07 -29.71 -19.81
C LYS A 259 -12.36 -28.51 -20.42
N THR A 260 -11.07 -28.36 -20.10
CA THR A 260 -10.19 -27.42 -20.78
C THR A 260 -10.19 -27.68 -22.29
N GLY A 261 -10.27 -26.63 -23.09
CA GLY A 261 -10.39 -26.70 -24.55
C GLY A 261 -11.83 -26.78 -25.07
N GLU A 262 -12.83 -26.90 -24.19
CA GLU A 262 -14.26 -26.85 -24.58
C GLU A 262 -14.87 -25.44 -24.48
N PHE A 263 -14.05 -24.46 -24.08
CA PHE A 263 -14.38 -23.06 -23.93
C PHE A 263 -13.14 -22.18 -24.15
N GLU A 264 -13.36 -20.90 -24.37
CA GLU A 264 -12.32 -19.87 -24.43
C GLU A 264 -12.61 -18.79 -23.38
N MET A 265 -11.59 -18.40 -22.65
CA MET A 265 -11.66 -17.33 -21.65
C MET A 265 -10.28 -16.69 -21.49
N PRO A 266 -10.17 -15.36 -21.39
CA PRO A 266 -8.90 -14.73 -21.10
C PRO A 266 -8.40 -15.12 -19.71
N ALA A 267 -7.11 -15.42 -19.59
CA ALA A 267 -6.46 -15.67 -18.30
C ALA A 267 -6.21 -14.38 -17.50
N GLN A 268 -6.27 -13.23 -18.18
CA GLN A 268 -6.06 -11.92 -17.57
C GLN A 268 -6.97 -10.88 -18.23
N VAL A 269 -7.53 -9.99 -17.42
CA VAL A 269 -8.41 -8.90 -17.85
C VAL A 269 -7.75 -7.57 -17.49
N THR A 270 -7.72 -6.65 -18.45
CA THR A 270 -7.30 -5.27 -18.21
C THR A 270 -8.51 -4.42 -17.85
N VAL A 271 -8.40 -3.62 -16.79
CA VAL A 271 -9.36 -2.57 -16.43
C VAL A 271 -8.71 -1.22 -16.72
N ASP A 272 -9.36 -0.43 -17.57
CA ASP A 272 -8.84 0.87 -18.03
C ASP A 272 -8.95 1.97 -16.97
N GLN A 273 -8.12 3.00 -17.09
CA GLN A 273 -7.93 4.09 -16.10
C GLN A 273 -9.20 4.91 -15.75
N ILE A 274 -10.25 4.81 -16.55
CA ILE A 274 -11.51 5.55 -16.37
C ILE A 274 -12.71 4.62 -16.25
N SER A 275 -12.47 3.30 -16.28
CA SER A 275 -13.53 2.31 -16.22
C SER A 275 -13.57 1.65 -14.85
N SER A 276 -14.77 1.42 -14.34
CA SER A 276 -15.01 0.52 -13.22
C SER A 276 -15.29 -0.91 -13.68
N THR A 277 -15.21 -1.19 -14.98
CA THR A 277 -15.50 -2.50 -15.57
C THR A 277 -14.40 -2.94 -16.53
N GLY A 278 -13.95 -4.19 -16.41
CA GLY A 278 -13.10 -4.87 -17.38
C GLY A 278 -13.88 -5.99 -18.06
N LYS A 279 -13.65 -6.20 -19.35
CA LYS A 279 -14.39 -7.20 -20.13
C LYS A 279 -13.89 -8.61 -19.83
N LEU A 280 -14.75 -9.46 -19.30
CA LEU A 280 -14.49 -10.88 -19.07
C LEU A 280 -15.62 -11.70 -19.70
N ASP A 281 -15.35 -12.26 -20.86
CA ASP A 281 -16.28 -13.12 -21.58
C ASP A 281 -15.79 -14.57 -21.57
N LEU A 282 -16.69 -15.48 -21.24
CA LEU A 282 -16.51 -16.91 -21.47
C LEU A 282 -17.22 -17.30 -22.76
N THR A 283 -16.49 -17.79 -23.75
CA THR A 283 -17.05 -18.26 -25.02
C THR A 283 -17.16 -19.78 -25.01
N ILE A 284 -18.34 -20.30 -25.33
CA ILE A 284 -18.59 -21.74 -25.46
C ILE A 284 -18.99 -22.04 -26.92
N PRO A 285 -18.18 -22.81 -27.66
CA PRO A 285 -18.52 -23.23 -29.02
C PRO A 285 -19.81 -24.07 -29.07
N SER A 286 -20.55 -23.95 -30.16
CA SER A 286 -21.78 -24.74 -30.39
C SER A 286 -21.51 -26.25 -30.37
N GLU A 287 -20.32 -26.70 -30.78
CA GLU A 287 -19.92 -28.11 -30.71
C GLU A 287 -19.91 -28.63 -29.26
N THR A 288 -19.43 -27.83 -28.31
CA THR A 288 -19.49 -28.14 -26.87
C THR A 288 -20.94 -28.25 -26.41
N LEU A 289 -21.81 -27.32 -26.82
CA LEU A 289 -23.23 -27.39 -26.47
C LEU A 289 -23.90 -28.66 -27.01
N LEU A 290 -23.63 -29.02 -28.26
CA LEU A 290 -24.15 -30.24 -28.89
C LEU A 290 -23.62 -31.51 -28.22
N LYS A 291 -22.34 -31.53 -27.84
CA LYS A 291 -21.72 -32.64 -27.11
C LYS A 291 -22.42 -32.90 -25.78
N TYR A 292 -22.78 -31.85 -25.05
CA TYR A 292 -23.45 -31.95 -23.76
C TYR A 292 -24.96 -31.75 -23.82
N ARG A 293 -25.60 -31.89 -24.99
CA ARG A 293 -27.05 -31.63 -25.16
C ARG A 293 -28.00 -32.36 -24.20
N ASN A 294 -27.55 -33.43 -23.55
CA ASN A 294 -28.33 -34.23 -22.60
C ASN A 294 -27.91 -34.02 -21.14
N ASN A 295 -26.92 -33.17 -20.87
CA ASN A 295 -26.36 -32.95 -19.53
C ASN A 295 -26.21 -31.45 -19.25
N LYS A 296 -26.54 -31.02 -18.03
CA LYS A 296 -26.09 -29.70 -17.57
C LYS A 296 -24.58 -29.72 -17.41
N ILE A 297 -23.93 -28.60 -17.69
CA ILE A 297 -22.48 -28.45 -17.53
C ILE A 297 -22.17 -27.39 -16.48
N ALA A 298 -21.15 -27.66 -15.68
CA ALA A 298 -20.70 -26.78 -14.61
C ALA A 298 -19.26 -26.33 -14.84
N LEU A 299 -19.02 -25.05 -14.55
CA LEU A 299 -17.70 -24.42 -14.61
C LEU A 299 -17.59 -23.42 -13.46
N VAL A 300 -16.45 -23.38 -12.78
CA VAL A 300 -16.20 -22.38 -11.72
C VAL A 300 -15.13 -21.43 -12.20
N VAL A 301 -15.47 -20.15 -12.29
CA VAL A 301 -14.56 -19.07 -12.67
C VAL A 301 -14.21 -18.28 -11.42
N GLN A 302 -12.94 -17.95 -11.25
CA GLN A 302 -12.44 -17.23 -10.08
C GLN A 302 -11.42 -16.16 -10.48
N LEU A 303 -11.53 -14.99 -9.87
CA LEU A 303 -10.46 -13.99 -9.86
C LEU A 303 -9.42 -14.39 -8.80
N THR A 304 -8.16 -14.55 -9.21
CA THR A 304 -7.09 -15.08 -8.36
C THR A 304 -6.18 -13.98 -7.80
N GLY A 305 -6.08 -12.85 -8.50
CA GLY A 305 -5.21 -11.75 -8.10
C GLY A 305 -5.47 -10.49 -8.92
N SER A 306 -4.83 -9.41 -8.49
CA SER A 306 -4.78 -8.15 -9.23
C SER A 306 -3.45 -7.46 -8.98
N SER A 307 -2.99 -6.69 -9.96
CA SER A 307 -1.79 -5.87 -9.83
C SER A 307 -1.95 -4.67 -8.90
N LYS A 308 -3.17 -4.33 -8.44
CA LYS A 308 -3.40 -3.13 -7.64
C LYS A 308 -4.38 -3.28 -6.48
N HIS A 309 -5.64 -3.59 -6.77
CA HIS A 309 -6.70 -3.53 -5.78
C HIS A 309 -6.98 -4.89 -5.16
N VAL A 310 -7.63 -4.90 -4.00
CA VAL A 310 -7.98 -6.14 -3.31
C VAL A 310 -9.08 -6.88 -4.07
N VAL A 311 -8.96 -8.20 -4.16
CA VAL A 311 -10.00 -9.06 -4.75
C VAL A 311 -11.00 -9.43 -3.65
N ASP A 312 -12.30 -9.19 -3.89
CA ASP A 312 -13.37 -9.50 -2.95
C ASP A 312 -13.38 -11.01 -2.62
N PRO A 313 -13.32 -11.43 -1.35
CA PRO A 313 -13.16 -12.83 -0.99
C PRO A 313 -14.36 -13.71 -1.40
N VAL A 314 -15.55 -13.13 -1.55
CA VAL A 314 -16.79 -13.82 -1.88
C VAL A 314 -17.11 -13.61 -3.36
N ASN A 315 -17.20 -12.36 -3.79
CA ASN A 315 -17.67 -12.00 -5.14
C ASN A 315 -16.64 -12.27 -6.24
N ARG A 316 -15.43 -12.73 -5.89
CA ARG A 316 -14.41 -13.20 -6.86
C ARG A 316 -14.74 -14.50 -7.58
N THR A 317 -15.71 -15.27 -7.13
CA THR A 317 -16.01 -16.59 -7.69
C THR A 317 -17.43 -16.65 -8.21
N VAL A 318 -17.63 -17.22 -9.40
CA VAL A 318 -18.95 -17.54 -9.95
C VAL A 318 -18.99 -19.02 -10.33
N VAL A 319 -20.09 -19.68 -9.96
CA VAL A 319 -20.40 -21.05 -10.38
C VAL A 319 -21.38 -20.98 -11.54
N LEU A 320 -20.91 -21.32 -12.73
CA LEU A 320 -21.74 -21.38 -13.93
C LEU A 320 -22.44 -22.73 -13.99
N LEU A 321 -23.76 -22.72 -14.11
CA LEU A 321 -24.55 -23.90 -14.47
C LEU A 321 -25.22 -23.64 -15.81
N ILE A 322 -24.73 -24.30 -16.85
CA ILE A 322 -25.18 -24.11 -18.22
C ILE A 322 -26.07 -25.29 -18.60
N ASP A 323 -27.19 -24.98 -19.27
CA ASP A 323 -28.17 -25.95 -19.78
C ASP A 323 -28.15 -25.96 -21.31
N PRO A 324 -27.31 -26.80 -21.94
CA PRO A 324 -27.20 -26.85 -23.39
C PRO A 324 -28.51 -27.21 -24.09
N ALA A 325 -29.33 -28.09 -23.50
CA ALA A 325 -30.59 -28.52 -24.10
C ALA A 325 -31.55 -27.33 -24.28
N SER A 326 -31.68 -26.53 -23.23
CA SER A 326 -32.52 -25.34 -23.21
C SER A 326 -32.03 -24.27 -24.19
N ILE A 327 -30.72 -24.05 -24.24
CA ILE A 327 -30.09 -23.09 -25.17
C ILE A 327 -30.28 -23.54 -26.61
N ILE A 328 -30.05 -24.81 -26.93
CA ILE A 328 -30.24 -25.35 -28.28
C ILE A 328 -31.68 -25.16 -28.76
N ALA A 329 -32.65 -25.46 -27.90
CA ALA A 329 -34.06 -25.27 -28.21
C ALA A 329 -34.41 -23.80 -28.45
N ALA A 330 -33.91 -22.89 -27.61
CA ALA A 330 -34.22 -21.46 -27.69
C ALA A 330 -33.64 -20.79 -28.94
N ASN A 331 -32.42 -21.15 -29.35
CA ASN A 331 -31.73 -20.53 -30.49
C ASN A 331 -31.94 -21.28 -31.81
N LYS A 332 -32.73 -22.36 -31.79
CA LYS A 332 -33.00 -23.21 -32.96
C LYS A 332 -31.70 -23.67 -33.65
N TYR A 333 -30.68 -24.06 -32.89
CA TYR A 333 -29.48 -24.64 -33.49
C TYR A 333 -29.90 -25.90 -34.27
N THR A 334 -29.92 -25.81 -35.60
CA THR A 334 -30.28 -26.91 -36.47
C THR A 334 -29.14 -27.93 -36.42
N ILE A 335 -29.46 -29.13 -35.94
CA ILE A 335 -28.55 -30.26 -36.02
C ILE A 335 -28.46 -30.64 -37.51
N TRP A 336 -27.44 -30.16 -38.22
CA TRP A 336 -27.09 -30.73 -39.52
C TRP A 336 -26.45 -32.10 -39.25
N LEU A 337 -27.29 -33.10 -39.04
CA LEU A 337 -26.88 -34.49 -39.18
C LEU A 337 -26.56 -34.69 -40.66
N PRO A 338 -25.32 -35.02 -41.07
CA PRO A 338 -25.14 -35.64 -42.37
C PRO A 338 -25.87 -36.99 -42.30
N LEU A 339 -27.11 -37.01 -42.75
CA LEU A 339 -27.80 -38.24 -43.08
C LEU A 339 -27.00 -38.89 -44.20
N LEU A 340 -26.13 -39.83 -43.84
CA LEU A 340 -25.73 -40.90 -44.74
C LEU A 340 -26.99 -41.67 -45.12
N ASN A 341 -27.72 -41.22 -46.15
CA ASN A 341 -28.48 -42.09 -47.05
C ASN A 341 -29.08 -41.38 -48.27
N LYS A 342 -28.47 -41.71 -49.42
CA LYS A 342 -28.98 -41.79 -50.80
C LYS A 342 -29.57 -40.54 -51.47
N PRO A 343 -29.06 -40.16 -52.67
CA PRO A 343 -29.73 -39.18 -53.51
C PRO A 343 -30.92 -39.88 -54.20
N GLN A 344 -32.15 -39.45 -53.90
CA GLN A 344 -33.24 -39.62 -54.85
C GLN A 344 -33.47 -38.30 -55.55
N PHE A 345 -32.99 -38.24 -56.79
CA PHE A 345 -33.44 -37.28 -57.78
C PHE A 345 -34.97 -37.36 -57.87
N ASN A 346 -35.67 -36.28 -57.56
CA ASN A 346 -37.02 -36.06 -58.05
C ASN A 346 -37.10 -34.67 -58.68
N VAL A 347 -37.21 -34.70 -60.00
CA VAL A 347 -37.53 -33.58 -60.89
C VAL A 347 -38.92 -33.06 -60.50
N LEU A 348 -39.01 -31.77 -60.17
CA LEU A 348 -40.29 -31.07 -60.05
C LEU A 348 -40.36 -29.97 -61.11
N ASN A 349 -41.15 -30.25 -62.14
CA ASN A 349 -41.55 -29.31 -63.18
C ASN A 349 -42.24 -28.08 -62.57
N ARG A 350 -41.68 -26.91 -62.84
CA ARG A 350 -42.32 -25.61 -62.63
C ARG A 350 -43.42 -25.42 -63.68
N LYS A 351 -44.68 -25.38 -63.25
CA LYS A 351 -45.72 -24.65 -63.98
C LYS A 351 -45.70 -23.20 -63.47
N PHE A 352 -45.28 -22.28 -64.32
CA PHE A 352 -45.52 -20.86 -64.16
C PHE A 352 -46.99 -20.58 -64.48
N ASN A 353 -47.66 -19.79 -63.64
CA ASN A 353 -48.86 -19.05 -64.01
C ASN A 353 -48.76 -17.64 -63.44
N SER A 354 -49.02 -16.69 -64.35
CA SER A 354 -49.01 -15.22 -64.27
C SER A 354 -47.65 -14.52 -64.17
#